data_AF-A0A7S4VWS3-F1
#
_entry.id   AF-A0A7S4VWS3-F1
#
_cell.length_a   1.000
_cell.length_b   1.000
_cell.length_c   1.000
_cell.angle_alpha   90.00
_cell.angle_beta   90.00
_cell.angle_gamma   90.00
#
_symmetry.space_group_name_H-M   'P 1'
#
loop_
_entity.id
_entity.type
_entity.pdbx_description
1 polymer ?
#
loop_
_entity_poly.entity_id
_entity_poly.type
_entity_poly.pdbx_seq_one_letter_code
_entity_poly.pdbx_strand_id
1 'polypeptide(L)'
;GVSSSSNSNIIDHAIHIPDTHCLYTFVFCSAYRPQRLNLMNGTPYNFLQVDGAEQQLQGASYSNEDEARVVVNLVKCLHQQFTKGKHQLSTSKKSWDSADSIRIITFYQGQVALIRRFLQRSGFGRVLVATVDSSQGCEADIVVVSFVRSNNKQGNVRRTAGFLTDNRRMNVALTRARHQLICIGNARGTLVNSGDDTLKAIVDDAESRQCITTF
;
A
#
# COMPACT_ATOMS: atom_id res chain seq x y z
N GLY A 1 -22.61 -17.82 11.80
CA GLY A 1 -21.25 -17.46 12.21
C GLY A 1 -20.22 -18.34 11.54
N VAL A 2 -19.93 -18.09 10.26
CA VAL A 2 -18.92 -18.86 9.49
C VAL A 2 -17.93 -17.92 8.75
N SER A 3 -18.10 -16.59 8.83
CA SER A 3 -17.27 -15.61 8.11
C SER A 3 -16.01 -15.17 8.86
N SER A 4 -15.97 -15.27 10.20
CA SER A 4 -14.86 -14.75 11.01
C SER A 4 -13.58 -15.60 10.95
N SER A 5 -13.69 -16.91 10.77
CA SER A 5 -12.56 -17.85 10.77
C SER A 5 -11.81 -17.93 9.43
N SER A 6 -12.41 -17.48 8.33
CA SER A 6 -11.73 -17.43 7.02
C SER A 6 -10.87 -16.16 6.88
N ASN A 7 -11.31 -15.05 7.49
CA ASN A 7 -10.61 -13.76 7.42
C ASN A 7 -9.34 -13.71 8.28
N SER A 8 -9.33 -14.39 9.44
CA SER A 8 -8.12 -14.50 10.28
C SER A 8 -6.99 -15.24 9.56
N ASN A 9 -7.29 -16.34 8.88
CA ASN A 9 -6.30 -17.13 8.13
C ASN A 9 -5.67 -16.36 6.94
N ILE A 10 -6.42 -15.45 6.32
CA ILE A 10 -5.93 -14.62 5.21
C ILE A 10 -4.89 -13.61 5.71
N ILE A 11 -5.20 -12.95 6.83
CA ILE A 11 -4.32 -11.97 7.46
C ILE A 11 -3.05 -12.68 7.95
N ASP A 12 -3.20 -13.84 8.58
CA ASP A 12 -2.06 -14.65 9.00
C ASP A 12 -1.19 -15.11 7.82
N HIS A 13 -1.78 -15.52 6.69
CA HIS A 13 -1.03 -15.93 5.50
C HIS A 13 -0.43 -14.76 4.70
N ALA A 14 -1.08 -13.60 4.65
CA ALA A 14 -0.57 -12.42 3.95
C ALA A 14 0.55 -11.71 4.75
N ILE A 15 0.59 -11.91 6.07
CA ILE A 15 1.45 -11.14 7.00
C ILE A 15 2.58 -12.00 7.59
N HIS A 16 2.59 -13.32 7.38
CA HIS A 16 3.72 -14.18 7.74
C HIS A 16 4.87 -14.07 6.73
N ILE A 17 5.56 -12.93 6.74
CA ILE A 17 6.78 -12.71 5.98
C ILE A 17 7.98 -12.83 6.94
N PRO A 18 9.01 -13.64 6.62
CA PRO A 18 10.12 -13.93 7.53
C PRO A 18 11.00 -12.71 7.82
N ASP A 19 11.52 -12.64 9.06
CA ASP A 19 12.43 -11.59 9.55
C ASP A 19 13.72 -11.52 8.72
N THR A 20 14.05 -10.33 8.22
CA THR A 20 15.35 -10.00 7.59
C THR A 20 15.94 -8.70 8.14
N HIS A 21 17.26 -8.55 8.03
CA HIS A 21 18.10 -7.51 8.66
C HIS A 21 17.68 -6.02 8.46
N CYS A 22 18.02 -5.17 9.44
CA CYS A 22 17.50 -3.81 9.70
C CYS A 22 17.98 -2.59 8.84
N LEU A 23 17.09 -1.62 8.60
CA LEU A 23 17.16 -0.26 8.02
C LEU A 23 16.05 0.74 8.49
N TYR A 24 16.38 2.01 8.69
CA TYR A 24 15.40 3.08 8.97
C TYR A 24 15.19 3.97 7.73
N THR A 25 13.94 4.26 7.37
CA THR A 25 13.56 5.14 6.25
C THR A 25 12.90 6.42 6.76
N PHE A 26 13.34 7.58 6.28
CA PHE A 26 12.63 8.84 6.50
C PHE A 26 11.83 9.18 5.26
N VAL A 27 10.50 9.22 5.36
CA VAL A 27 9.65 9.75 4.29
C VAL A 27 9.41 11.22 4.57
N PHE A 28 9.84 12.06 3.63
CA PHE A 28 9.65 13.51 3.68
C PHE A 28 8.48 13.88 2.76
N CYS A 29 7.39 14.33 3.35
CA CYS A 29 6.36 15.08 2.64
C CYS A 29 6.59 16.58 2.92
N SER A 30 6.61 17.43 1.90
CA SER A 30 6.87 18.88 2.07
C SER A 30 5.84 19.60 2.97
N ALA A 31 4.73 18.94 3.30
CA ALA A 31 3.67 19.47 4.16
C ALA A 31 3.67 18.89 5.59
N TYR A 32 4.53 17.91 5.91
CA TYR A 32 4.45 17.17 7.17
C TYR A 32 5.81 16.86 7.81
N ARG A 33 5.84 16.73 9.14
CA ARG A 33 7.07 16.45 9.92
C ARG A 33 7.70 15.12 9.49
N PRO A 34 9.04 15.01 9.49
CA PRO A 34 9.72 13.78 9.11
C PRO A 34 9.33 12.62 10.03
N GLN A 35 8.70 11.58 9.47
CA GLN A 35 8.37 10.36 10.20
C GLN A 35 9.32 9.22 9.82
N ARG A 36 9.72 8.43 10.83
CA ARG A 36 10.56 7.24 10.67
C ARG A 36 9.67 6.06 10.32
N LEU A 37 9.89 5.48 9.15
CA LEU A 37 9.34 4.20 8.73
C LEU A 37 10.38 3.10 8.88
N ASN A 38 9.98 2.00 9.53
CA ASN A 38 10.76 0.77 9.60
C ASN A 38 10.43 -0.07 8.36
N LEU A 39 11.13 0.19 7.26
CA LEU A 39 10.99 -0.60 6.03
C LEU A 39 12.06 -1.69 6.04
N MET A 40 11.64 -2.93 5.78
CA MET A 40 12.49 -4.13 5.68
C MET A 40 13.03 -4.68 7.02
N ASN A 41 12.41 -4.37 8.18
CA ASN A 41 12.97 -4.65 9.53
C ASN A 41 12.06 -5.41 10.50
N GLY A 42 11.53 -6.56 10.11
CA GLY A 42 10.74 -7.39 11.03
C GLY A 42 9.36 -6.84 11.41
N THR A 43 8.98 -5.66 10.92
CA THR A 43 7.58 -5.33 10.64
C THR A 43 7.34 -5.54 9.15
N PRO A 44 6.97 -6.76 8.72
CA PRO A 44 6.74 -7.07 7.30
C PRO A 44 5.59 -6.29 6.67
N TYR A 45 4.90 -5.53 7.50
CA TYR A 45 3.71 -4.79 7.19
C TYR A 45 3.76 -3.39 7.80
N ASN A 46 3.57 -2.36 6.98
CA ASN A 46 3.47 -0.96 7.39
C ASN A 46 2.16 -0.36 6.84
N PHE A 47 1.49 0.47 7.63
CA PHE A 47 0.33 1.22 7.17
C PHE A 47 0.61 2.74 7.22
N LEU A 48 0.53 3.42 6.08
CA LEU A 48 0.66 4.86 5.97
C LEU A 48 -0.74 5.48 5.97
N GLN A 49 -1.13 6.10 7.09
CA GLN A 49 -2.38 6.84 7.21
C GLN A 49 -2.28 8.12 6.38
N VAL A 50 -3.26 8.32 5.49
CA VAL A 50 -3.41 9.50 4.64
C VAL A 50 -4.83 10.05 4.74
N ASP A 51 -4.95 11.29 5.21
CA ASP A 51 -6.22 12.04 5.27
C ASP A 51 -6.45 12.83 3.97
N GLY A 52 -6.45 12.12 2.84
CA GLY A 52 -6.68 12.70 1.52
C GLY A 52 -8.15 12.83 1.15
N ALA A 53 -8.41 13.48 0.02
CA ALA A 53 -9.75 13.54 -0.58
C ALA A 53 -9.79 12.71 -1.88
N GLU A 54 -10.73 11.77 -1.95
CA GLU A 54 -10.97 11.01 -3.17
C GLU A 54 -11.66 11.90 -4.22
N GLN A 55 -11.29 11.69 -5.48
CA GLN A 55 -11.92 12.31 -6.63
C GLN A 55 -12.50 11.22 -7.52
N GLN A 56 -13.78 11.34 -7.83
CA GLN A 56 -14.42 10.47 -8.82
C GLN A 56 -14.06 10.95 -10.22
N LEU A 57 -13.56 10.02 -11.04
CA LEU A 57 -13.35 10.23 -12.46
C LEU A 57 -14.55 9.68 -13.25
N GLN A 58 -14.39 9.42 -14.55
CA GLN A 58 -15.47 8.83 -15.34
C GLN A 58 -15.85 7.43 -14.82
N GLY A 59 -17.16 7.18 -14.72
CA GLY A 59 -17.72 5.90 -14.27
C GLY A 59 -17.42 5.59 -12.80
N ALA A 60 -16.98 4.36 -12.53
CA ALA A 60 -16.66 3.85 -11.19
C ALA A 60 -15.15 3.96 -10.84
N SER A 61 -14.40 4.81 -11.55
CA SER A 61 -12.97 5.01 -11.31
C SER A 61 -12.72 6.18 -10.37
N TYR A 62 -11.79 6.00 -9.43
CA TYR A 62 -11.42 6.99 -8.42
C TYR A 62 -9.92 7.24 -8.43
N SER A 63 -9.51 8.39 -7.91
CA SER A 63 -8.12 8.72 -7.62
C SER A 63 -8.02 9.55 -6.34
N ASN A 64 -6.88 9.45 -5.66
CA ASN A 64 -6.55 10.22 -4.47
C ASN A 64 -5.15 10.79 -4.67
N GLU A 65 -5.07 12.11 -4.83
CA GLU A 65 -3.82 12.79 -5.13
C GLU A 65 -2.85 12.77 -3.94
N ASP A 66 -3.37 12.89 -2.73
CA ASP A 66 -2.56 12.86 -1.50
C ASP A 66 -1.91 11.49 -1.31
N GLU A 67 -2.65 10.41 -1.50
CA GLU A 67 -2.08 9.05 -1.52
C GLU A 67 -1.03 8.90 -2.63
N ALA A 68 -1.29 9.42 -3.84
CA ALA A 68 -0.35 9.34 -4.95
C ALA A 68 0.96 10.08 -4.66
N ARG A 69 0.90 11.22 -3.95
CA ARG A 69 2.09 11.96 -3.49
C ARG A 69 2.89 11.17 -2.46
N VAL A 70 2.20 10.54 -1.49
CA VAL A 70 2.85 9.68 -0.49
C VAL A 70 3.54 8.48 -1.16
N VAL A 71 2.90 7.83 -2.13
CA VAL A 71 3.52 6.75 -2.94
C VAL A 71 4.82 7.22 -3.59
N VAL A 72 4.82 8.40 -4.23
CA VAL A 72 6.01 8.93 -4.91
C VAL A 72 7.13 9.25 -3.91
N ASN A 73 6.80 9.80 -2.75
CA ASN A 73 7.78 10.07 -1.70
C ASN A 73 8.37 8.76 -1.15
N LEU A 74 7.54 7.74 -0.93
CA LEU A 74 8.00 6.41 -0.56
C LEU A 74 8.99 5.83 -1.58
N VAL A 75 8.67 5.89 -2.88
CA VAL A 75 9.56 5.42 -3.95
C VAL A 75 10.88 6.18 -3.96
N LYS A 76 10.87 7.50 -3.76
CA LYS A 76 12.10 8.32 -3.64
C LYS A 76 12.98 7.83 -2.49
N CYS A 77 12.37 7.55 -1.34
CA CYS A 77 13.09 7.09 -0.16
C CYS A 77 13.70 5.70 -0.37
N LEU A 78 12.94 4.78 -0.97
CA LEU A 78 13.43 3.46 -1.36
C LEU A 78 14.61 3.56 -2.33
N HIS A 79 14.48 4.36 -3.39
CA HIS A 79 15.55 4.59 -4.35
C HIS A 79 16.86 5.07 -3.70
N GLN A 80 16.76 6.03 -2.77
CA GLN A 80 17.93 6.54 -2.04
C GLN A 80 18.61 5.45 -1.20
N GLN A 81 17.86 4.50 -0.65
CA GLN A 81 18.43 3.41 0.13
C GLN A 81 19.14 2.38 -0.74
N PHE A 82 18.55 2.03 -1.88
CA PHE A 82 19.15 1.13 -2.85
C PHE A 82 20.43 1.71 -3.45
N THR A 83 20.44 3.01 -3.79
CA THR A 83 21.59 3.68 -4.41
C THR A 83 22.73 3.98 -3.45
N LYS A 84 22.43 4.23 -2.16
CA LYS A 84 23.46 4.43 -1.12
C LYS A 84 24.08 3.11 -0.62
N GLY A 85 23.83 1.98 -1.29
CA GLY A 85 24.47 0.69 -1.01
C GLY A 85 24.10 0.08 0.33
N LYS A 86 23.02 0.52 0.98
CA LYS A 86 22.61 0.02 2.30
C LYS A 86 21.82 -1.28 2.26
N HIS A 87 21.27 -1.65 1.11
CA HIS A 87 20.55 -2.91 0.94
C HIS A 87 20.62 -3.39 -0.50
N GLN A 88 20.85 -4.70 -0.65
CA GLN A 88 20.70 -5.41 -1.90
C GLN A 88 19.48 -6.31 -1.73
N LEU A 89 18.36 -5.98 -2.38
CA LEU A 89 17.10 -6.71 -2.21
C LEU A 89 17.11 -8.14 -2.78
N SER A 90 18.19 -8.52 -3.46
CA SER A 90 18.34 -9.84 -4.03
C SER A 90 19.80 -10.12 -4.31
N THR A 91 20.22 -11.36 -4.03
CA THR A 91 21.47 -11.98 -4.48
C THR A 91 21.60 -12.07 -6.01
N SER A 92 20.60 -11.59 -6.77
CA SER A 92 20.55 -11.61 -8.23
C SER A 92 20.75 -10.21 -8.83
N LYS A 93 21.35 -10.14 -10.02
CA LYS A 93 21.62 -8.96 -10.89
C LYS A 93 20.40 -8.07 -11.27
N LYS A 94 19.29 -8.06 -10.52
CA LYS A 94 18.05 -7.31 -10.84
C LYS A 94 18.14 -5.84 -10.42
N SER A 95 17.50 -4.97 -11.21
CA SER A 95 17.37 -3.53 -10.90
C SER A 95 16.35 -3.31 -9.77
N TRP A 96 16.61 -2.34 -8.89
CA TRP A 96 15.74 -2.03 -7.74
C TRP A 96 14.31 -1.62 -8.14
N ASP A 97 14.16 -1.02 -9.33
CA ASP A 97 12.91 -0.56 -9.91
C ASP A 97 12.23 -1.60 -10.82
N SER A 98 12.71 -2.84 -10.80
CA SER A 98 12.08 -3.93 -11.53
C SER A 98 10.74 -4.33 -10.89
N ALA A 99 9.83 -4.86 -11.71
CA ALA A 99 8.51 -5.34 -11.27
C ALA A 99 8.56 -6.50 -10.25
N ASP A 100 9.73 -7.12 -10.10
CA ASP A 100 10.03 -8.19 -9.15
C ASP A 100 10.56 -7.64 -7.82
N SER A 101 11.16 -6.45 -7.83
CA SER A 101 11.72 -5.79 -6.64
C SER A 101 10.69 -4.86 -5.99
N ILE A 102 9.96 -4.08 -6.78
CA ILE A 102 8.92 -3.18 -6.29
C ILE A 102 7.70 -3.19 -7.22
N ARG A 103 6.52 -3.30 -6.61
CA ARG A 103 5.24 -3.21 -7.33
C ARG A 103 4.25 -2.36 -6.55
N ILE A 104 3.62 -1.42 -7.25
CA ILE A 104 2.52 -0.61 -6.70
C ILE A 104 1.20 -1.15 -7.24
N ILE A 105 0.31 -1.53 -6.34
CA ILE A 105 -1.03 -2.06 -6.62
C ILE A 105 -2.07 -1.04 -6.14
N THR A 106 -3.11 -0.85 -6.94
CA THR A 106 -4.28 -0.07 -6.54
C THR A 106 -5.56 -0.70 -7.11
N PHE A 107 -6.72 -0.32 -6.58
CA PHE A 107 -8.01 -0.86 -6.98
C PHE A 107 -8.65 -0.09 -8.14
N TYR A 108 -8.12 1.08 -8.51
CA TYR A 108 -8.73 1.97 -9.49
C TYR A 108 -7.79 2.36 -10.61
N GLN A 109 -8.25 2.26 -11.86
CA GLN A 109 -7.47 2.65 -13.05
C GLN A 109 -7.11 4.14 -13.04
N GLY A 110 -7.99 5.00 -12.53
CA GLY A 110 -7.73 6.42 -12.30
C GLY A 110 -6.49 6.66 -11.46
N GLN A 111 -6.36 5.91 -10.36
CA GLN A 111 -5.20 5.97 -9.50
C GLN A 111 -3.92 5.44 -10.17
N VAL A 112 -4.02 4.37 -10.99
CA VAL A 112 -2.89 3.89 -11.78
C VAL A 112 -2.35 4.99 -12.68
N ALA A 113 -3.23 5.65 -13.45
CA ALA A 113 -2.84 6.74 -14.34
C ALA A 113 -2.19 7.91 -13.59
N LEU A 114 -2.76 8.27 -12.42
CA LEU A 114 -2.26 9.36 -11.59
C LEU A 114 -0.85 9.06 -11.03
N ILE A 115 -0.66 7.90 -10.41
CA ILE A 115 0.62 7.50 -9.82
C ILE A 115 1.70 7.38 -10.91
N ARG A 116 1.40 6.72 -12.04
CA ARG A 116 2.36 6.60 -13.16
C ARG A 116 2.83 7.97 -13.65
N ARG A 117 1.91 8.92 -13.80
CA ARG A 117 2.24 10.30 -14.20
C ARG A 117 3.19 10.96 -13.21
N PHE A 118 2.94 10.83 -11.91
CA PHE A 118 3.79 11.45 -10.89
C PHE A 118 5.17 10.78 -10.77
N LEU A 119 5.24 9.46 -10.88
CA LEU A 119 6.50 8.72 -10.91
C LEU A 119 7.33 9.09 -12.13
N GLN A 120 6.71 9.16 -13.31
CA GLN A 120 7.40 9.58 -14.54
C GLN A 120 8.00 10.98 -14.40
N ARG A 121 7.24 11.94 -13.88
CA ARG A 121 7.73 13.31 -13.60
C ARG A 121 8.86 13.35 -12.57
N SER A 122 8.92 12.38 -11.69
CA SER A 122 9.95 12.27 -10.64
C SER A 122 11.16 11.43 -11.06
N GLY A 123 11.21 10.93 -12.30
CA GLY A 123 12.31 10.09 -12.79
C GLY A 123 12.19 8.59 -12.45
N PHE A 124 11.05 8.13 -11.94
CA PHE A 124 10.79 6.75 -11.50
C PHE A 124 9.78 6.01 -12.39
N GLY A 125 9.67 6.38 -13.67
CA GLY A 125 8.67 5.82 -14.59
C GLY A 125 8.81 4.32 -14.88
N ARG A 126 9.91 3.69 -14.46
CA ARG A 126 10.16 2.24 -14.58
C ARG A 126 9.47 1.40 -13.51
N VAL A 127 9.13 2.01 -12.36
CA VAL A 127 8.44 1.31 -11.27
C VAL A 127 7.05 0.88 -11.74
N LEU A 128 6.74 -0.41 -11.57
CA LEU A 128 5.48 -0.96 -12.02
C LEU A 128 4.33 -0.47 -11.13
N VAL A 129 3.34 0.14 -11.75
CA VAL A 129 2.04 0.48 -11.14
C VAL A 129 0.96 -0.26 -11.91
N ALA A 130 0.08 -0.98 -11.22
CA ALA A 130 -0.95 -1.78 -11.86
C ALA A 130 -2.21 -1.85 -10.99
N THR A 131 -3.33 -2.22 -11.61
CA THR A 131 -4.49 -2.62 -10.83
C THR A 131 -4.30 -4.01 -10.22
N VAL A 132 -5.07 -4.32 -9.19
CA VAL A 132 -5.12 -5.66 -8.58
C VAL A 132 -5.40 -6.76 -9.61
N ASP A 133 -6.37 -6.56 -10.49
CA ASP A 133 -6.77 -7.54 -11.51
C ASP A 133 -5.62 -7.83 -12.50
N SER A 134 -4.90 -6.78 -12.91
CA SER A 134 -3.72 -6.89 -13.79
C SER A 134 -2.47 -7.43 -13.09
N SER A 135 -2.51 -7.67 -11.78
CA SER A 135 -1.38 -8.15 -10.98
C SER A 135 -1.54 -9.59 -10.49
N GLN A 136 -2.56 -10.31 -10.97
CA GLN A 136 -2.82 -11.68 -10.55
C GLN A 136 -1.65 -12.61 -10.93
N GLY A 137 -1.18 -13.41 -9.97
CA GLY A 137 -0.10 -14.38 -10.19
C GLY A 137 1.32 -13.80 -10.23
N CYS A 138 1.49 -12.50 -9.99
CA CYS A 138 2.82 -11.87 -9.92
C CYS A 138 3.15 -11.41 -8.50
N GLU A 139 4.34 -11.75 -8.01
CA GLU A 139 4.84 -11.35 -6.69
C GLU A 139 6.03 -10.41 -6.81
N ALA A 140 6.23 -9.57 -5.81
CA ALA A 140 7.38 -8.68 -5.71
C ALA A 140 7.96 -8.66 -4.28
N ASP A 141 9.24 -8.33 -4.16
CA ASP A 141 9.92 -8.20 -2.88
C ASP A 141 9.22 -7.15 -2.00
N ILE A 142 8.94 -5.97 -2.57
CA ILE A 142 8.13 -4.91 -1.94
C ILE A 142 6.83 -4.73 -2.73
N VAL A 143 5.70 -4.79 -2.03
CA VAL A 143 4.39 -4.41 -2.58
C VAL A 143 3.85 -3.20 -1.82
N VAL A 144 3.45 -2.19 -2.58
CA VAL A 144 2.77 -0.99 -2.07
C VAL A 144 1.32 -1.04 -2.51
N VAL A 145 0.36 -1.00 -1.59
CA VAL A 145 -1.08 -1.01 -1.89
C VAL A 145 -1.69 0.36 -1.57
N SER A 146 -2.25 1.04 -2.56
CA SER A 146 -3.01 2.31 -2.38
C SER A 146 -4.51 2.04 -2.45
N PHE A 147 -5.21 2.33 -1.36
CA PHE A 147 -6.64 2.06 -1.18
C PHE A 147 -7.55 3.10 -1.81
N VAL A 148 -7.08 4.34 -2.00
CA VAL A 148 -7.73 5.47 -2.69
C VAL A 148 -8.95 6.05 -1.97
N ARG A 149 -9.77 5.20 -1.33
CA ARG A 149 -11.04 5.61 -0.75
C ARG A 149 -10.82 6.38 0.55
N SER A 150 -11.35 7.59 0.59
CA SER A 150 -11.27 8.51 1.71
C SER A 150 -12.54 9.37 1.74
N ASN A 151 -13.54 8.93 2.49
CA ASN A 151 -14.81 9.63 2.64
C ASN A 151 -14.91 10.28 4.02
N ASN A 152 -14.70 11.60 4.08
CA ASN A 152 -14.90 12.43 5.28
C ASN A 152 -16.35 12.94 5.45
N LYS A 153 -17.27 12.62 4.52
CA LYS A 153 -18.65 13.12 4.58
C LYS A 153 -19.59 12.02 5.08
N GLN A 154 -20.55 12.44 5.92
CA GLN A 154 -21.62 11.69 6.62
C GLN A 154 -22.58 10.90 5.70
N GLY A 155 -22.07 10.25 4.66
CA GLY A 155 -22.80 9.32 3.80
C GLY A 155 -22.42 7.88 4.10
N ASN A 156 -23.34 6.95 3.85
CA ASN A 156 -23.18 5.51 4.03
C ASN A 156 -21.86 4.98 3.42
N VAL A 157 -20.81 4.88 4.24
CA VAL A 157 -19.49 4.32 3.89
C VAL A 157 -19.62 2.92 3.29
N ARG A 158 -20.68 2.21 3.67
CA ARG A 158 -21.09 0.90 3.11
C ARG A 158 -21.29 0.86 1.60
N ARG A 159 -21.62 1.98 0.93
CA ARG A 159 -21.66 2.05 -0.56
C ARG A 159 -20.34 2.51 -1.18
N THR A 160 -19.50 3.20 -0.40
CA THR A 160 -18.22 3.80 -0.81
C THR A 160 -17.13 2.74 -1.01
N ALA A 161 -17.22 1.62 -0.30
CA ALA A 161 -16.22 0.56 -0.33
C ALA A 161 -16.34 -0.45 -1.50
N GLY A 162 -17.29 -0.29 -2.43
CA GLY A 162 -17.73 -1.37 -3.35
C GLY A 162 -16.64 -2.24 -4.03
N PHE A 163 -15.52 -1.67 -4.48
CA PHE A 163 -14.40 -2.46 -5.05
C PHE A 163 -13.40 -3.01 -4.01
N LEU A 164 -13.37 -2.42 -2.81
CA LEU A 164 -12.56 -2.87 -1.68
C LEU A 164 -13.20 -4.04 -0.93
N THR A 165 -14.52 -4.26 -1.06
CA THR A 165 -15.25 -5.37 -0.43
C THR A 165 -15.11 -6.70 -1.17
N ASP A 166 -14.42 -6.73 -2.31
CA ASP A 166 -14.06 -7.99 -2.95
C ASP A 166 -12.86 -8.61 -2.23
N ASN A 167 -13.17 -9.48 -1.26
CA ASN A 167 -12.18 -10.21 -0.49
C ASN A 167 -11.16 -10.95 -1.37
N ARG A 168 -11.53 -11.42 -2.56
CA ARG A 168 -10.56 -12.10 -3.44
C ARG A 168 -9.51 -11.12 -3.95
N ARG A 169 -9.93 -9.94 -4.38
CA ARG A 169 -9.00 -8.87 -4.82
C ARG A 169 -8.14 -8.39 -3.67
N MET A 170 -8.72 -8.21 -2.49
CA MET A 170 -7.99 -7.84 -1.29
C MET A 170 -6.89 -8.86 -0.97
N ASN A 171 -7.23 -10.15 -0.95
CA ASN A 171 -6.27 -11.23 -0.70
C ASN A 171 -5.16 -11.23 -1.73
N VAL A 172 -5.50 -11.06 -3.01
CA VAL A 172 -4.49 -10.95 -4.07
C VAL A 172 -3.54 -9.81 -3.76
N ALA A 173 -4.04 -8.60 -3.52
CA ALA A 173 -3.21 -7.42 -3.27
C ALA A 173 -2.27 -7.58 -2.07
N LEU A 174 -2.77 -8.13 -0.96
CA LEU A 174 -2.00 -8.27 0.29
C LEU A 174 -0.98 -9.40 0.25
N THR A 175 -1.28 -10.50 -0.45
CA THR A 175 -0.40 -11.70 -0.51
C THR A 175 0.68 -11.61 -1.60
N ARG A 176 0.81 -10.50 -2.32
CA ARG A 176 1.82 -10.36 -3.39
C ARG A 176 3.23 -10.03 -2.88
N ALA A 177 3.39 -9.66 -1.61
CA ALA A 177 4.66 -9.26 -1.03
C ALA A 177 5.50 -10.46 -0.58
N ARG A 178 6.77 -10.53 -1.00
CA ARG A 178 7.71 -11.55 -0.51
C ARG A 178 8.48 -11.12 0.74
N HIS A 179 8.76 -9.81 0.88
CA HIS A 179 9.56 -9.26 1.98
C HIS A 179 8.88 -8.09 2.70
N GLN A 180 8.10 -7.26 2.00
CA GLN A 180 7.44 -6.13 2.66
C GLN A 180 6.15 -5.75 1.95
N LEU A 181 5.08 -5.64 2.74
CA LEU A 181 3.83 -5.02 2.37
C LEU A 181 3.75 -3.61 2.99
N ILE A 182 3.39 -2.63 2.16
CA ILE A 182 3.16 -1.24 2.58
C ILE A 182 1.77 -0.81 2.11
N CYS A 183 0.87 -0.60 3.05
CA CYS A 183 -0.48 -0.13 2.80
C CYS A 183 -0.55 1.40 2.93
N ILE A 184 -1.31 2.05 2.05
CA ILE A 184 -1.48 3.51 2.03
C ILE A 184 -2.96 3.80 1.87
N GLY A 185 -3.52 4.56 2.81
CA GLY A 185 -4.92 4.97 2.76
C GLY A 185 -5.43 5.57 4.06
N ASN A 186 -6.74 5.80 4.13
CA ASN A 186 -7.37 6.35 5.32
C ASN A 186 -7.83 5.21 6.28
N ALA A 187 -6.90 4.69 7.08
CA ALA A 187 -7.16 3.64 8.08
C ALA A 187 -8.20 4.06 9.12
N ARG A 188 -7.95 5.20 9.80
CA ARG A 188 -8.72 5.65 10.98
C ARG A 188 -10.12 6.19 10.67
N GLY A 189 -10.38 6.53 9.42
CA GLY A 189 -11.67 7.01 8.95
C GLY A 189 -12.32 5.99 8.02
N THR A 190 -11.89 5.95 6.77
CA THR A 190 -12.69 5.27 5.73
C THR A 190 -12.60 3.75 5.78
N LEU A 191 -11.43 3.20 6.07
CA LEU A 191 -11.24 1.75 6.07
C LEU A 191 -11.87 1.09 7.29
N VAL A 192 -11.67 1.63 8.50
CA VAL A 192 -12.28 1.07 9.72
C VAL A 192 -13.82 1.23 9.73
N ASN A 193 -14.35 2.30 9.13
CA ASN A 193 -15.79 2.58 9.08
C ASN A 193 -16.46 2.03 7.81
N SER A 194 -15.75 1.28 6.97
CA SER A 194 -16.26 0.73 5.72
C SER A 194 -17.43 -0.25 5.90
N GLY A 195 -17.54 -0.84 7.09
CA GLY A 195 -18.44 -1.96 7.36
C GLY A 195 -17.98 -3.28 6.73
N ASP A 196 -16.72 -3.34 6.28
CA ASP A 196 -16.06 -4.53 5.76
C ASP A 196 -15.13 -5.13 6.83
N ASP A 197 -15.37 -6.39 7.18
CA ASP A 197 -14.64 -7.09 8.25
C ASP A 197 -13.17 -7.28 7.91
N THR A 198 -12.82 -7.43 6.62
CA THR A 198 -11.43 -7.63 6.17
C THR A 198 -10.64 -6.33 6.30
N LEU A 199 -11.18 -5.22 5.79
CA LEU A 199 -10.55 -3.90 5.92
C LEU A 199 -10.41 -3.49 7.38
N LYS A 200 -11.43 -3.74 8.20
CA LYS A 200 -11.37 -3.50 9.64
C LYS A 200 -10.25 -4.31 10.28
N ALA A 201 -10.17 -5.61 9.99
CA ALA A 201 -9.15 -6.48 10.57
C ALA A 201 -7.72 -6.11 10.12
N ILE A 202 -7.54 -5.60 8.90
CA ILE A 202 -6.25 -5.06 8.42
C ILE A 202 -5.82 -3.83 9.23
N VAL A 203 -6.77 -2.94 9.57
CA VAL A 203 -6.50 -1.76 10.41
C VAL A 203 -6.25 -2.17 11.85
N ASP A 204 -7.10 -3.04 12.42
CA ASP A 204 -6.97 -3.53 13.79
C ASP A 204 -5.63 -4.29 13.99
N ASP A 205 -5.19 -5.11 13.03
CA ASP A 205 -3.86 -5.76 13.06
C ASP A 205 -2.73 -4.72 12.98
N ALA A 206 -2.84 -3.72 12.10
CA ALA A 206 -1.84 -2.64 11.99
C ALA A 206 -1.71 -1.83 13.30
N GLU A 207 -2.83 -1.56 13.97
CA GLU A 207 -2.87 -0.90 15.28
C GLU A 207 -2.24 -1.78 16.35
N SER A 208 -2.58 -3.07 16.40
CA SER A 208 -2.04 -4.02 17.38
C SER A 208 -0.51 -4.16 17.30
N ARG A 209 0.04 -4.08 16.08
CA ARG A 209 1.47 -4.14 15.79
C ARG A 209 2.18 -2.79 15.89
N GLN A 210 1.45 -1.72 16.23
CA GLN A 210 1.95 -0.35 16.29
C GLN A 210 2.65 0.12 15.01
N CYS A 211 2.18 -0.34 13.83
CA CYS A 211 2.81 -0.05 12.54
C CYS A 211 2.02 0.95 11.67
N ILE A 212 1.07 1.69 12.27
CA ILE A 212 0.41 2.83 11.62
C ILE A 212 1.28 4.08 11.76
N THR A 213 1.78 4.59 10.64
CA THR A 213 2.51 5.85 10.53
C THR A 213 1.61 6.90 9.87
N THR A 214 1.47 8.07 10.47
CA THR A 214 0.56 9.13 9.96
C THR A 214 1.35 10.13 9.13
N PHE A 215 0.96 10.43 7.90
CA PHE A 215 1.66 11.44 7.10
C PHE A 215 1.02 12.80 7.25
#